data_AF-A0A4Q3VZB7-F1
#
_entry.id   AF-A0A4Q3VZB7-F1
#
_cell.length_a   1.000
_cell.length_b   1.000
_cell.length_c   1.000
_cell.angle_alpha   90.00
_cell.angle_beta   90.00
_cell.angle_gamma   90.00
#
_symmetry.space_group_name_H-M   'P 1'
#
loop_
_entity.id
_entity.type
_entity.pdbx_description
1 polymer ?
#
loop_
_entity_poly.entity_id
_entity_poly.type
_entity_poly.pdbx_seq_one_letter_code
_entity_poly.pdbx_strand_id
1 'polypeptide(L)'
;MAEVSIPLAIHRALRISSAHPAVRDVRLVERPEDGSVWAELDVEQELPSAWRAAGVSPSGVRALETVAIRFPADFPRGSPRAFLREDFDRAHPHLLPVPASHGLPPQPCVVQAYPSELIQAKGFSGYLDQLADWLDKAAMLELNNPRHGWEPVRRDHIDDELILDPDDVRLLAVPDGECVVVRTQYLRFGPAAGPVTMRVALHVEERVDLANAGCSEEELRNSVHRGRGAALVVSAPDREGSPFVVDVPAPENVATVEDLLRRAEWFGCRAALESKLGYVGMLLAEGTFRAGPLPVVFLVRRPFNLIGSQSSIEICPYLLDLRPNDDLLHGRGDVRLCGVRDDVS
;
A
#
# COMPACT_ATOMS: atom_id res chain seq x y z
N MET A 1 -18.07 -30.79 25.70
CA MET A 1 -17.47 -29.90 24.69
C MET A 1 -17.08 -30.77 23.52
N ALA A 2 -17.73 -30.62 22.36
CA ALA A 2 -17.35 -31.39 21.18
C ALA A 2 -15.91 -30.99 20.78
N GLU A 3 -15.00 -31.95 20.71
CA GLU A 3 -13.70 -31.77 20.05
C GLU A 3 -13.99 -31.41 18.60
N VAL A 4 -13.93 -30.11 18.29
CA VAL A 4 -14.09 -29.66 16.91
C VAL A 4 -12.83 -30.13 16.16
N SER A 5 -13.02 -31.04 15.22
CA SER A 5 -11.95 -31.65 14.43
C SER A 5 -11.28 -30.59 13.53
N ILE A 6 -9.94 -30.54 13.52
CA ILE A 6 -9.18 -29.70 12.57
C ILE A 6 -9.35 -30.31 11.17
N PRO A 7 -9.66 -29.51 10.12
CA PRO A 7 -9.69 -30.00 8.75
C PRO A 7 -8.41 -30.77 8.38
N LEU A 8 -8.55 -31.91 7.69
CA LEU A 8 -7.44 -32.80 7.36
C LEU A 8 -6.30 -32.08 6.60
N ALA A 9 -6.64 -31.13 5.73
CA ALA A 9 -5.65 -30.35 5.00
C ALA A 9 -4.78 -29.50 5.95
N ILE A 10 -5.40 -28.85 6.95
CA ILE A 10 -4.69 -28.04 7.95
C ILE A 10 -3.84 -28.95 8.83
N HIS A 11 -4.36 -30.09 9.27
CA HIS A 11 -3.57 -31.07 10.03
C HIS A 11 -2.33 -31.55 9.25
N ARG A 12 -2.46 -31.77 7.93
CA ARG A 12 -1.31 -32.12 7.08
C ARG A 12 -0.30 -30.97 6.99
N ALA A 13 -0.77 -29.73 6.86
CA ALA A 13 0.08 -28.55 6.82
C ALA A 13 0.88 -28.38 8.13
N LEU A 14 0.23 -28.50 9.30
CA LEU A 14 0.89 -28.41 10.62
C LEU A 14 1.93 -29.52 10.83
N ARG A 15 1.65 -30.74 10.35
CA ARG A 15 2.63 -31.83 10.36
C ARG A 15 3.84 -31.54 9.48
N ILE A 16 3.61 -30.94 8.30
CA ILE A 16 4.70 -30.50 7.42
C ILE A 16 5.52 -29.39 8.11
N SER A 17 4.87 -28.43 8.76
CA SER A 17 5.54 -27.39 9.56
C SER A 17 6.42 -27.99 10.65
N SER A 18 5.89 -28.95 11.41
CA SER A 18 6.65 -29.58 12.51
C SER A 18 7.86 -30.37 12.03
N ALA A 19 7.87 -30.81 10.75
CA ALA A 19 8.98 -31.54 10.15
C ALA A 19 9.96 -30.62 9.38
N HIS A 20 9.67 -29.32 9.27
CA HIS A 20 10.46 -28.39 8.49
C HIS A 20 11.77 -28.03 9.22
N PRO A 21 12.94 -28.04 8.56
CA PRO A 21 14.23 -27.83 9.23
C PRO A 21 14.38 -26.50 9.96
N ALA A 22 13.73 -25.44 9.49
CA ALA A 22 13.76 -24.11 10.12
C ALA A 22 12.72 -23.95 11.25
N VAL A 23 11.74 -24.84 11.40
CA VAL A 23 10.69 -24.70 12.42
C VAL A 23 11.09 -25.47 13.67
N ARG A 24 10.94 -24.84 14.84
CA ARG A 24 11.30 -25.43 16.15
C ARG A 24 10.09 -25.84 16.96
N ASP A 25 9.00 -25.08 16.87
CA ASP A 25 7.74 -25.39 17.54
C ASP A 25 6.53 -24.97 16.69
N VAL A 26 5.41 -25.66 16.89
CA VAL A 26 4.13 -25.38 16.22
C VAL A 26 3.01 -25.46 17.24
N ARG A 27 2.28 -24.35 17.42
CA ARG A 27 1.19 -24.23 18.39
C ARG A 27 -0.10 -23.83 17.70
N LEU A 28 -1.21 -24.48 18.04
CA LEU A 28 -2.53 -24.02 17.61
C LEU A 28 -3.00 -22.92 18.57
N VAL A 29 -3.37 -21.75 18.03
CA VAL A 29 -3.69 -20.58 18.87
C VAL A 29 -5.18 -20.36 18.94
N GLU A 30 -5.84 -20.22 17.78
CA GLU A 30 -7.23 -19.77 17.75
C GLU A 30 -8.01 -20.39 16.58
N ARG A 31 -9.33 -20.48 16.78
CA ARG A 31 -10.29 -20.71 15.71
C ARG A 31 -11.38 -19.66 15.82
N PRO A 32 -11.26 -18.56 15.09
CA PRO A 32 -12.30 -17.54 15.08
C PRO A 32 -13.61 -18.11 14.51
N GLU A 33 -14.72 -17.45 14.82
CA GLU A 33 -16.06 -17.86 14.35
C GLU A 33 -16.19 -17.81 12.80
N ASP A 34 -15.27 -17.11 12.12
CA ASP A 34 -15.18 -17.06 10.65
C ASP A 34 -14.74 -18.40 10.01
N GLY A 35 -14.46 -19.42 10.82
CA GLY A 35 -14.05 -20.75 10.39
C GLY A 35 -12.58 -20.85 10.00
N SER A 36 -11.80 -19.77 10.13
CA SER A 36 -10.35 -19.83 9.97
C SER A 36 -9.68 -20.54 11.16
N VAL A 37 -8.45 -20.98 10.94
CA VAL A 37 -7.64 -21.65 11.96
C VAL A 37 -6.28 -20.97 12.01
N TRP A 38 -5.83 -20.63 13.21
CA TRP A 38 -4.54 -19.96 13.43
C TRP A 38 -3.57 -20.89 14.13
N ALA A 39 -2.34 -20.91 13.64
CA ALA A 39 -1.23 -21.59 14.28
C ALA A 39 0.00 -20.67 14.35
N GLU A 40 0.74 -20.73 15.44
CA GLU A 40 2.04 -20.09 15.59
C GLU A 40 3.15 -21.09 15.26
N LEU A 41 4.16 -20.60 14.57
CA LEU A 41 5.36 -21.33 14.21
C LEU A 41 6.55 -20.54 14.75
N ASP A 42 7.41 -21.19 15.52
CA ASP A 42 8.70 -20.60 15.90
C ASP A 42 9.73 -20.98 14.85
N VAL A 43 10.16 -20.00 14.05
CA VAL A 43 11.06 -20.20 12.91
C VAL A 43 12.47 -19.71 13.28
N GLU A 44 13.43 -20.62 13.33
CA GLU A 44 14.83 -20.29 13.59
C GLU A 44 15.46 -19.60 12.38
N GLN A 45 16.18 -18.52 12.64
CA GLN A 45 16.90 -17.70 11.66
C GLN A 45 18.40 -17.93 11.77
N GLU A 46 19.08 -17.98 10.64
CA GLU A 46 20.54 -18.17 10.59
C GLU A 46 21.26 -16.83 10.79
N LEU A 47 21.19 -16.30 12.00
CA LEU A 47 21.85 -15.03 12.31
C LEU A 47 23.38 -15.17 12.28
N PRO A 48 24.11 -14.19 11.70
CA PRO A 48 25.55 -14.06 11.83
C PRO A 48 26.03 -14.16 13.28
N SER A 49 27.23 -14.72 13.48
CA SER A 49 27.79 -14.95 14.82
C SER A 49 27.84 -13.70 15.69
N ALA A 50 27.98 -12.52 15.10
CA ALA A 50 27.97 -11.24 15.81
C ALA A 50 26.62 -10.92 16.50
N TRP A 51 25.51 -11.43 15.97
CA TRP A 51 24.14 -11.15 16.45
C TRP A 51 23.54 -12.32 17.22
N ARG A 52 24.05 -13.53 17.02
CA ARG A 52 23.59 -14.75 17.70
C ARG A 52 23.60 -14.62 19.23
N ALA A 53 24.59 -13.93 19.80
CA ALA A 53 24.68 -13.70 21.24
C ALA A 53 23.58 -12.75 21.77
N ALA A 54 23.12 -11.80 20.94
CA ALA A 54 22.02 -10.90 21.27
C ALA A 54 20.64 -11.53 21.00
N GLY A 55 20.58 -12.60 20.19
CA GLY A 55 19.36 -13.28 19.81
C GLY A 55 18.45 -12.47 18.87
N VAL A 56 18.94 -11.36 18.31
CA VAL A 56 18.19 -10.45 17.45
C VAL A 56 19.13 -9.74 16.47
N SER A 57 18.69 -9.52 15.23
CA SER A 57 19.41 -8.76 14.21
C SER A 57 19.32 -7.24 14.46
N PRO A 58 20.18 -6.43 13.83
CA PRO A 58 20.05 -4.97 13.84
C PRO A 58 18.71 -4.46 13.28
N SER A 59 18.08 -5.23 12.39
CA SER A 59 16.74 -4.95 11.85
C SER A 59 15.61 -5.36 12.80
N GLY A 60 15.91 -6.01 13.93
CA GLY A 60 14.92 -6.42 14.92
C GLY A 60 14.30 -7.80 14.69
N VAL A 61 14.78 -8.57 13.71
CA VAL A 61 14.37 -9.97 13.50
C VAL A 61 15.01 -10.84 14.57
N ARG A 62 14.22 -11.65 15.28
CA ARG A 62 14.68 -12.51 16.36
C ARG A 62 15.33 -13.78 15.80
N ALA A 63 16.30 -14.34 16.52
CA ALA A 63 16.94 -15.61 16.18
C ALA A 63 15.94 -16.77 16.13
N LEU A 64 14.90 -16.69 16.96
CA LEU A 64 13.71 -17.51 16.86
C LEU A 64 12.52 -16.56 16.70
N GLU A 65 12.02 -16.44 15.47
CA GLU A 65 10.93 -15.52 15.13
C GLU A 65 9.60 -16.28 15.14
N THR A 66 8.64 -15.81 15.93
CA THR A 66 7.31 -16.40 16.00
C THR A 66 6.44 -15.79 14.91
N VAL A 67 5.94 -16.64 14.01
CA VAL A 67 5.06 -16.26 12.90
C VAL A 67 3.71 -16.95 13.07
N ALA A 68 2.63 -16.18 12.98
CA ALA A 68 1.29 -16.72 12.96
C ALA A 68 0.86 -17.04 11.51
N ILE A 69 0.39 -18.25 11.27
CA ILE A 69 -0.20 -18.69 10.01
C ILE A 69 -1.72 -18.81 10.19
N ARG A 70 -2.46 -17.99 9.43
CA ARG A 70 -3.91 -18.10 9.30
C ARG A 70 -4.25 -18.99 8.12
N PHE A 71 -4.91 -20.11 8.37
CA PHE A 71 -5.54 -20.96 7.37
C PHE A 71 -7.00 -20.51 7.18
N PRO A 72 -7.44 -20.14 5.96
CA PRO A 72 -8.83 -19.81 5.73
C PRO A 72 -9.73 -21.05 5.84
N ALA A 73 -11.03 -20.84 6.05
CA ALA A 73 -12.02 -21.91 6.23
C ALA A 73 -12.09 -22.88 5.03
N ASP A 74 -11.75 -22.39 3.83
CA ASP A 74 -11.76 -23.16 2.58
C ASP A 74 -10.38 -23.73 2.19
N PHE A 75 -9.37 -23.65 3.07
CA PHE A 75 -8.05 -24.25 2.83
C PHE A 75 -8.19 -25.76 2.50
N PRO A 76 -7.55 -26.28 1.42
CA PRO A 76 -6.44 -25.69 0.66
C PRO A 76 -6.84 -24.91 -0.59
N ARG A 77 -8.13 -24.63 -0.82
CA ARG A 77 -8.56 -23.78 -1.94
C ARG A 77 -8.12 -22.33 -1.72
N GLY A 78 -8.45 -21.78 -0.56
CA GLY A 78 -7.91 -20.51 -0.09
C GLY A 78 -6.48 -20.70 0.42
N SER A 79 -5.63 -19.73 0.12
CA SER A 79 -4.24 -19.74 0.58
C SER A 79 -4.09 -19.29 2.04
N PRO A 80 -3.16 -19.90 2.79
CA PRO A 80 -2.81 -19.43 4.11
C PRO A 80 -2.06 -18.09 4.03
N ARG A 81 -2.07 -17.35 5.13
CA ARG A 81 -1.39 -16.06 5.27
C ARG A 81 -0.51 -16.06 6.51
N ALA A 82 0.74 -15.63 6.36
CA ALA A 82 1.67 -15.39 7.47
C ALA A 82 1.47 -13.99 8.05
N PHE A 83 1.64 -13.87 9.35
CA PHE A 83 1.61 -12.62 10.11
C PHE A 83 2.78 -12.62 11.08
N LEU A 84 3.52 -11.52 11.11
CA LEU A 84 4.65 -11.30 12.02
C LEU A 84 4.12 -10.83 13.38
N ARG A 85 5.00 -10.75 14.37
CA ARG A 85 4.69 -10.13 15.67
C ARG A 85 4.17 -8.69 15.51
N GLU A 86 3.27 -8.27 16.41
CA GLU A 86 2.62 -6.95 16.34
C GLU A 86 3.61 -5.79 16.34
N ASP A 87 4.71 -5.94 17.07
CA ASP A 87 5.79 -4.97 17.23
C ASP A 87 6.94 -5.17 16.21
N PHE A 88 6.71 -5.92 15.12
CA PHE A 88 7.65 -6.03 14.00
C PHE A 88 7.68 -4.70 13.23
N ASP A 89 8.88 -4.23 12.90
CA ASP A 89 9.05 -2.94 12.26
C ASP A 89 8.41 -2.92 10.86
N ARG A 90 7.40 -2.07 10.69
CA ARG A 90 6.66 -1.89 9.44
C ARG A 90 7.47 -1.17 8.36
N ALA A 91 8.65 -0.66 8.67
CA ALA A 91 9.56 -0.08 7.67
C ALA A 91 10.35 -1.15 6.88
N HIS A 92 10.16 -2.45 7.16
CA HIS A 92 10.77 -3.49 6.34
C HIS A 92 10.22 -3.47 4.90
N PRO A 93 11.08 -3.69 3.89
CA PRO A 93 10.61 -3.93 2.53
C PRO A 93 9.76 -5.20 2.45
N HIS A 94 9.01 -5.36 1.35
CA HIS A 94 8.18 -6.55 1.09
C HIS A 94 7.16 -6.91 2.18
N LEU A 95 6.60 -5.90 2.87
CA LEU A 95 5.38 -6.09 3.65
C LEU A 95 4.14 -5.81 2.77
N LEU A 96 3.08 -6.58 2.98
CA LEU A 96 1.79 -6.35 2.33
C LEU A 96 1.11 -5.11 2.93
N PRO A 97 0.36 -4.37 2.12
CA PRO A 97 -0.41 -3.21 2.58
C PRO A 97 -1.58 -3.66 3.43
N VAL A 98 -1.38 -3.69 4.75
CA VAL A 98 -2.41 -4.00 5.74
C VAL A 98 -2.65 -2.73 6.56
N PRO A 99 -3.80 -2.04 6.39
CA PRO A 99 -4.13 -0.85 7.16
C PRO A 99 -4.06 -1.12 8.66
N ALA A 100 -3.39 -0.23 9.40
CA ALA A 100 -3.27 -0.36 10.86
C ALA A 100 -4.64 -0.34 11.55
N SER A 101 -5.62 0.35 10.94
CA SER A 101 -7.02 0.41 11.39
C SER A 101 -7.72 -0.96 11.43
N HIS A 102 -7.24 -1.96 10.68
CA HIS A 102 -7.76 -3.32 10.72
C HIS A 102 -7.27 -4.11 11.94
N GLY A 103 -6.33 -3.56 12.73
CA GLY A 103 -5.78 -4.23 13.91
C GLY A 103 -4.98 -5.50 13.61
N LEU A 104 -4.65 -5.75 12.34
CA LEU A 104 -3.90 -6.93 11.93
C LEU A 104 -2.38 -6.70 12.03
N PRO A 105 -1.61 -7.70 12.49
CA PRO A 105 -0.15 -7.62 12.52
C PRO A 105 0.46 -7.46 11.11
N PRO A 106 1.73 -7.03 11.01
CA PRO A 106 2.43 -6.92 9.73
C PRO A 106 2.42 -8.25 8.97
N GLN A 107 2.17 -8.20 7.67
CA GLN A 107 2.09 -9.39 6.82
C GLN A 107 3.26 -9.36 5.82
N PRO A 108 4.12 -10.39 5.76
CA PRO A 108 5.20 -10.44 4.79
C PRO A 108 4.69 -10.92 3.42
N CYS A 109 5.29 -10.39 2.36
CA CYS A 109 5.12 -10.84 1.00
C CYS A 109 6.01 -12.07 0.76
N VAL A 110 5.59 -13.23 1.29
CA VAL A 110 6.35 -14.49 1.22
C VAL A 110 6.64 -14.93 -0.23
N VAL A 111 5.80 -14.53 -1.18
CA VAL A 111 5.96 -14.84 -2.60
C VAL A 111 5.65 -13.64 -3.46
N GLN A 112 6.40 -13.47 -4.56
CA GLN A 112 6.12 -12.46 -5.58
C GLN A 112 4.79 -12.71 -6.32
N ALA A 113 4.35 -13.97 -6.41
CA ALA A 113 3.09 -14.39 -7.02
C ALA A 113 2.04 -14.76 -5.95
N TYR A 114 1.01 -15.52 -6.32
CA TYR A 114 0.00 -15.96 -5.36
C TYR A 114 0.51 -17.15 -4.53
N PRO A 115 0.34 -17.15 -3.18
CA PRO A 115 0.74 -18.28 -2.36
C PRO A 115 0.08 -19.61 -2.78
N SER A 116 -1.12 -19.56 -3.38
CA SER A 116 -1.79 -20.73 -3.96
C SER A 116 -0.98 -21.40 -5.06
N GLU A 117 -0.36 -20.62 -5.96
CA GLU A 117 0.44 -21.15 -7.05
C GLU A 117 1.71 -21.83 -6.53
N LEU A 118 2.37 -21.22 -5.55
CA LEU A 118 3.53 -21.83 -4.90
C LEU A 118 3.15 -23.14 -4.19
N ILE A 119 2.07 -23.13 -3.41
CA ILE A 119 1.62 -24.32 -2.67
C ILE A 119 1.19 -25.42 -3.65
N GLN A 120 0.59 -25.07 -4.78
CA GLN A 120 0.26 -26.03 -5.82
C GLN A 120 1.52 -26.65 -6.46
N ALA A 121 2.55 -25.84 -6.73
CA ALA A 121 3.77 -26.29 -7.40
C ALA A 121 4.75 -27.04 -6.47
N LYS A 122 4.92 -26.57 -5.23
CA LYS A 122 5.94 -27.05 -4.28
C LYS A 122 5.38 -27.58 -2.95
N GLY A 123 4.06 -27.61 -2.80
CA GLY A 123 3.41 -27.97 -1.54
C GLY A 123 3.59 -26.90 -0.46
N PHE A 124 3.05 -27.17 0.72
CA PHE A 124 3.16 -26.26 1.86
C PHE A 124 4.61 -26.12 2.37
N SER A 125 5.46 -27.14 2.16
CA SER A 125 6.89 -27.04 2.48
C SER A 125 7.56 -25.90 1.70
N GLY A 126 7.27 -25.76 0.40
CA GLY A 126 7.82 -24.67 -0.39
C GLY A 126 7.39 -23.28 0.10
N TYR A 127 6.19 -23.15 0.67
CA TYR A 127 5.75 -21.91 1.31
C TYR A 127 6.55 -21.60 2.58
N LEU A 128 6.88 -22.62 3.38
CA LEU A 128 7.73 -22.46 4.56
C LEU A 128 9.18 -22.14 4.19
N ASP A 129 9.72 -22.75 3.13
CA ASP A 129 11.05 -22.42 2.60
C ASP A 129 11.14 -20.93 2.22
N GLN A 130 10.13 -20.41 1.53
CA GLN A 130 10.07 -18.99 1.16
C GLN A 130 9.88 -18.07 2.36
N LEU A 131 9.11 -18.49 3.37
CA LEU A 131 8.93 -17.70 4.60
C LEU A 131 10.25 -17.61 5.38
N ALA A 132 10.98 -18.72 5.51
CA ALA A 132 12.29 -18.74 6.16
C ALA A 132 13.30 -17.87 5.41
N ASP A 133 13.40 -18.02 4.08
CA ASP A 133 14.27 -17.18 3.23
C ASP A 133 13.92 -15.68 3.33
N TRP A 134 12.63 -15.34 3.41
CA TRP A 134 12.19 -13.97 3.61
C TRP A 134 12.68 -13.41 4.96
N LEU A 135 12.56 -14.18 6.05
CA LEU A 135 12.98 -13.76 7.39
C LEU A 135 14.50 -13.63 7.49
N ASP A 136 15.27 -14.53 6.88
CA ASP A 136 16.74 -14.44 6.82
C ASP A 136 17.17 -13.17 6.07
N LYS A 137 16.56 -12.88 4.91
CA LYS A 137 16.80 -11.63 4.17
C LYS A 137 16.40 -10.39 4.95
N ALA A 138 15.30 -10.46 5.70
CA ALA A 138 14.86 -9.38 6.59
C ALA A 138 15.89 -9.12 7.69
N ALA A 139 16.43 -10.19 8.30
CA ALA A 139 17.45 -10.11 9.32
C ALA A 139 18.75 -9.47 8.80
N MET A 140 19.09 -9.75 7.54
CA MET A 140 20.30 -9.26 6.87
C MET A 140 20.14 -7.89 6.18
N LEU A 141 18.95 -7.28 6.19
CA LEU A 141 18.61 -6.07 5.43
C LEU A 141 18.82 -6.24 3.90
N GLU A 142 18.64 -7.48 3.41
CA GLU A 142 18.85 -7.86 2.00
C GLU A 142 17.54 -8.00 1.22
N LEU A 143 16.42 -7.63 1.85
CA LEU A 143 15.10 -7.59 1.19
C LEU A 143 15.08 -6.60 0.02
N ASN A 144 15.80 -5.48 0.10
CA ASN A 144 15.98 -4.55 -1.00
C ASN A 144 17.35 -4.73 -1.65
N ASN A 145 17.40 -4.78 -2.99
CA ASN A 145 18.65 -4.85 -3.73
C ASN A 145 18.83 -3.61 -4.64
N PRO A 146 19.74 -2.68 -4.30
CA PRO A 146 20.00 -1.49 -5.12
C PRO A 146 20.39 -1.77 -6.57
N ARG A 147 20.94 -2.96 -6.86
CA ARG A 147 21.27 -3.36 -8.25
C ARG A 147 20.04 -3.65 -9.10
N HIS A 148 18.92 -4.02 -8.48
CA HIS A 148 17.68 -4.34 -9.20
C HIS A 148 16.81 -3.09 -9.40
N GLY A 149 17.01 -2.05 -8.61
CA GLY A 149 16.21 -0.84 -8.60
C GLY A 149 15.26 -0.79 -7.40
N TRP A 150 14.62 0.36 -7.20
CA TRP A 150 13.73 0.62 -6.08
C TRP A 150 12.36 0.01 -6.39
N GLU A 151 11.87 -0.83 -5.49
CA GLU A 151 10.54 -1.40 -5.62
C GLU A 151 9.49 -0.34 -5.23
N PRO A 152 8.59 0.04 -6.15
CA PRO A 152 7.49 0.94 -5.81
C PRO A 152 6.68 0.39 -4.64
N VAL A 153 6.09 1.29 -3.85
CA VAL A 153 5.23 0.89 -2.74
C VAL A 153 4.12 -0.02 -3.28
N ARG A 154 4.03 -1.22 -2.71
CA ARG A 154 3.01 -2.18 -3.08
C ARG A 154 1.63 -1.65 -2.69
N ARG A 155 0.73 -1.64 -3.66
CA ARG A 155 -0.66 -1.18 -3.54
C ARG A 155 -1.56 -2.33 -3.98
N ASP A 156 -2.33 -2.88 -3.05
CA ASP A 156 -3.30 -3.93 -3.33
C ASP A 156 -4.72 -3.34 -3.31
N HIS A 157 -5.71 -4.10 -3.81
CA HIS A 157 -7.13 -3.70 -3.80
C HIS A 157 -7.41 -2.36 -4.49
N ILE A 158 -6.80 -2.17 -5.67
CA ILE A 158 -6.99 -0.99 -6.51
C ILE A 158 -8.25 -1.19 -7.35
N ASP A 159 -9.29 -0.41 -7.06
CA ASP A 159 -10.51 -0.35 -7.88
C ASP A 159 -10.52 0.87 -8.82
N ASP A 160 -9.80 1.95 -8.47
CA ASP A 160 -9.77 3.21 -9.22
C ASP A 160 -8.49 3.38 -10.04
N GLU A 161 -8.58 4.05 -11.18
CA GLU A 161 -7.46 4.22 -12.12
C GLU A 161 -7.22 5.70 -12.45
N LEU A 162 -5.97 6.14 -12.36
CA LEU A 162 -5.49 7.38 -12.93
C LEU A 162 -4.82 7.09 -14.27
N ILE A 163 -5.23 7.82 -15.31
CA ILE A 163 -4.64 7.77 -16.64
C ILE A 163 -3.78 9.01 -16.82
N LEU A 164 -2.47 8.80 -17.04
CA LEU A 164 -1.50 9.87 -17.23
C LEU A 164 -0.25 9.34 -17.94
N ASP A 165 0.53 10.22 -18.55
CA ASP A 165 1.88 9.88 -18.98
C ASP A 165 2.84 9.99 -17.77
N PRO A 166 3.50 8.89 -17.35
CA PRO A 166 4.39 8.89 -16.19
C PRO A 166 5.59 9.82 -16.36
N ASP A 167 6.10 10.00 -17.57
CA ASP A 167 7.28 10.82 -17.81
C ASP A 167 6.91 12.30 -17.76
N ASP A 168 5.77 12.69 -18.32
CA ASP A 168 5.28 14.07 -18.23
C ASP A 168 4.97 14.47 -16.77
N VAL A 169 4.29 13.60 -16.00
CA VAL A 169 3.95 13.94 -14.61
C VAL A 169 5.22 14.07 -13.75
N ARG A 170 6.26 13.25 -14.01
CA ARG A 170 7.53 13.33 -13.27
C ARG A 170 8.26 14.65 -13.49
N LEU A 171 8.04 15.34 -14.62
CA LEU A 171 8.61 16.67 -14.87
C LEU A 171 8.08 17.74 -13.89
N LEU A 172 6.95 17.48 -13.22
CA LEU A 172 6.41 18.38 -12.20
C LEU A 172 7.17 18.30 -10.85
N ALA A 173 8.05 17.32 -10.66
CA ALA A 173 8.90 17.23 -9.48
C ALA A 173 10.10 18.19 -9.58
N VAL A 174 9.83 19.47 -9.32
CA VAL A 174 10.82 20.56 -9.39
C VAL A 174 11.56 20.76 -8.05
N PRO A 175 12.79 21.32 -8.06
CA PRO A 175 13.61 21.51 -6.85
C PRO A 175 12.94 22.34 -5.74
N ASP A 176 12.13 23.33 -6.11
CA ASP A 176 11.48 24.19 -5.11
C ASP A 176 10.34 23.47 -4.36
N GLY A 177 9.89 22.30 -4.83
CA GLY A 177 8.74 21.59 -4.31
C GLY A 177 7.43 22.36 -4.52
N GLU A 178 6.46 21.76 -5.20
CA GLU A 178 5.18 22.45 -5.43
C GLU A 178 4.02 21.48 -5.32
N CYS A 179 2.84 22.01 -5.00
CA CYS A 179 1.57 21.36 -5.29
C CYS A 179 0.97 21.99 -6.55
N VAL A 180 1.27 21.40 -7.70
CA VAL A 180 0.74 21.81 -9.01
C VAL A 180 -0.70 21.33 -9.14
N VAL A 181 -1.57 22.21 -9.63
CA VAL A 181 -2.97 21.88 -9.89
C VAL A 181 -3.18 21.71 -11.38
N VAL A 182 -3.61 20.52 -11.79
CA VAL A 182 -3.83 20.17 -13.21
C VAL A 182 -5.28 19.81 -13.45
N ARG A 183 -5.77 20.02 -14.68
CA ARG A 183 -7.14 19.66 -15.05
C ARG A 183 -7.30 18.14 -15.06
N THR A 184 -8.48 17.69 -14.67
CA THR A 184 -8.89 16.29 -14.84
C THR A 184 -10.17 16.16 -15.65
N GLN A 185 -10.30 15.01 -16.30
CA GLN A 185 -11.56 14.49 -16.79
C GLN A 185 -11.76 13.10 -16.21
N TYR A 186 -12.98 12.72 -15.86
CA TYR A 186 -13.22 11.41 -15.25
C TYR A 186 -14.50 10.76 -15.74
N LEU A 187 -14.49 9.43 -15.62
CA LEU A 187 -15.67 8.58 -15.69
C LEU A 187 -15.89 7.93 -14.32
N ARG A 188 -17.11 8.06 -13.82
CA ARG A 188 -17.58 7.39 -12.60
C ARG A 188 -18.53 6.27 -13.00
N PHE A 189 -18.23 5.05 -12.56
CA PHE A 189 -19.03 3.87 -12.80
C PHE A 189 -19.62 3.39 -11.48
N GLY A 190 -20.92 3.10 -11.49
CA GLY A 190 -21.58 2.44 -10.36
C GLY A 190 -22.79 3.23 -9.88
N PRO A 191 -23.71 2.54 -9.19
CA PRO A 191 -24.97 3.13 -8.74
C PRO A 191 -24.74 4.32 -7.80
N ALA A 192 -25.74 5.18 -7.67
CA ALA A 192 -25.73 6.28 -6.70
C ALA A 192 -25.54 5.81 -5.24
N ALA A 193 -25.94 4.56 -4.94
CA ALA A 193 -25.68 3.87 -3.69
C ALA A 193 -25.05 2.51 -3.98
N GLY A 194 -23.78 2.32 -3.63
CA GLY A 194 -23.03 1.09 -3.84
C GLY A 194 -21.54 1.34 -4.14
N PRO A 195 -20.76 0.30 -4.48
CA PRO A 195 -19.37 0.45 -4.87
C PRO A 195 -19.28 1.28 -6.16
N VAL A 196 -18.35 2.24 -6.16
CA VAL A 196 -18.10 3.16 -7.26
C VAL A 196 -16.66 2.99 -7.71
N THR A 197 -16.45 2.88 -9.02
CA THR A 197 -15.13 2.86 -9.64
C THR A 197 -14.93 4.14 -10.43
N MET A 198 -13.75 4.72 -10.36
CA MET A 198 -13.36 5.94 -11.05
C MET A 198 -12.23 5.68 -12.02
N ARG A 199 -12.34 6.26 -13.22
CA ARG A 199 -11.22 6.41 -14.17
C ARG A 199 -10.98 7.90 -14.38
N VAL A 200 -9.81 8.39 -13.99
CA VAL A 200 -9.50 9.83 -13.98
C VAL A 200 -8.29 10.09 -14.88
N ALA A 201 -8.50 10.80 -15.98
CA ALA A 201 -7.44 11.29 -16.84
C ALA A 201 -6.89 12.61 -16.32
N LEU A 202 -5.58 12.69 -16.14
CA LEU A 202 -4.86 13.92 -15.77
C LEU A 202 -4.27 14.56 -17.04
N HIS A 203 -4.54 15.85 -17.23
CA HIS A 203 -4.01 16.65 -18.34
C HIS A 203 -2.89 17.53 -17.79
N VAL A 204 -1.67 16.99 -17.73
CA VAL A 204 -0.50 17.56 -17.02
C VAL A 204 -0.12 18.93 -17.57
N GLU A 205 -0.31 19.15 -18.87
CA GLU A 205 -0.09 20.38 -19.60
C GLU A 205 -1.12 21.48 -19.27
N GLU A 206 -2.30 21.11 -18.77
CA GLU A 206 -3.39 22.02 -18.43
C GLU A 206 -3.38 22.40 -16.95
N ARG A 207 -2.51 23.35 -16.58
CA ARG A 207 -2.53 23.94 -15.22
C ARG A 207 -3.77 24.81 -15.02
N VAL A 208 -4.43 24.66 -13.87
CA VAL A 208 -5.67 25.38 -13.55
C VAL A 208 -5.62 26.01 -12.17
N ASP A 209 -6.29 27.15 -12.01
CA ASP A 209 -6.62 27.68 -10.68
C ASP A 209 -7.82 26.92 -10.11
N LEU A 210 -7.76 26.53 -8.83
CA LEU A 210 -8.82 25.75 -8.18
C LEU A 210 -10.18 26.46 -8.22
N ALA A 211 -10.24 27.78 -8.03
CA ALA A 211 -11.49 28.54 -8.09
C ALA A 211 -12.09 28.58 -9.52
N ASN A 212 -11.27 28.34 -10.53
CA ASN A 212 -11.66 28.31 -11.94
C ASN A 212 -11.51 26.92 -12.58
N ALA A 213 -11.45 25.86 -11.77
CA ALA A 213 -11.27 24.49 -12.26
C ALA A 213 -12.43 24.05 -13.18
N GLY A 214 -13.62 24.66 -13.01
CA GLY A 214 -14.79 24.38 -13.84
C GLY A 214 -15.35 22.97 -13.57
N CYS A 215 -15.32 22.56 -12.31
CA CYS A 215 -15.75 21.23 -11.87
C CYS A 215 -17.20 20.97 -12.26
N SER A 216 -17.44 19.86 -12.94
CA SER A 216 -18.77 19.48 -13.41
C SER A 216 -18.94 17.97 -13.41
N GLU A 217 -20.17 17.52 -13.26
CA GLU A 217 -20.56 16.12 -13.45
C GLU A 217 -21.92 16.09 -14.15
N GLU A 218 -22.03 15.22 -15.15
CA GLU A 218 -23.25 14.90 -15.86
C GLU A 218 -23.40 13.37 -15.97
N GLU A 219 -24.65 12.89 -15.92
CA GLU A 219 -24.93 11.48 -16.17
C GLU A 219 -24.92 11.22 -17.69
N LEU A 220 -24.16 10.22 -18.12
CA LEU A 220 -24.16 9.76 -19.50
C LEU A 220 -25.26 8.72 -19.73
N ARG A 221 -25.23 7.62 -18.97
CA ARG A 221 -26.18 6.51 -19.07
C ARG A 221 -25.99 5.50 -17.93
N ASN A 222 -27.07 4.91 -17.42
CA ASN A 222 -27.02 3.71 -16.56
C ASN A 222 -26.00 3.81 -15.40
N SER A 223 -26.03 4.88 -14.61
CA SER A 223 -25.06 5.09 -13.51
C SER A 223 -23.60 5.22 -13.96
N VAL A 224 -23.39 5.63 -15.22
CA VAL A 224 -22.10 6.11 -15.72
C VAL A 224 -22.19 7.63 -15.80
N HIS A 225 -21.29 8.30 -15.10
CA HIS A 225 -21.20 9.75 -15.09
C HIS A 225 -19.88 10.19 -15.69
N ARG A 226 -19.90 11.35 -16.35
CA ARG A 226 -18.72 12.03 -16.84
C ARG A 226 -18.56 13.33 -16.10
N GLY A 227 -17.34 13.65 -15.72
CA GLY A 227 -17.06 14.93 -15.10
C GLY A 227 -15.72 15.52 -15.47
N ARG A 228 -15.55 16.76 -15.03
CA ARG A 228 -14.32 17.54 -15.07
C ARG A 228 -13.99 17.97 -13.67
N GLY A 229 -12.71 18.05 -13.36
CA GLY A 229 -12.22 18.48 -12.06
C GLY A 229 -10.80 18.99 -12.11
N ALA A 230 -10.13 18.87 -10.99
CA ALA A 230 -8.71 19.13 -10.84
C ALA A 230 -8.03 17.96 -10.10
N ALA A 231 -6.72 17.85 -10.25
CA ALA A 231 -5.86 16.99 -9.44
C ALA A 231 -4.76 17.84 -8.79
N LEU A 232 -4.29 17.37 -7.63
CA LEU A 232 -3.14 17.92 -6.93
C LEU A 232 -1.94 17.01 -7.18
N VAL A 233 -0.91 17.51 -7.85
CA VAL A 233 0.37 16.81 -8.03
C VAL A 233 1.40 17.46 -7.12
N VAL A 234 1.96 16.71 -6.18
CA VAL A 234 2.74 17.26 -5.07
C VAL A 234 4.11 16.62 -4.99
N SER A 235 5.16 17.44 -4.94
CA SER A 235 6.54 17.01 -4.66
C SER A 235 7.12 17.73 -3.46
N ALA A 236 8.11 17.11 -2.82
CA ALA A 236 8.88 17.77 -1.77
C ALA A 236 9.92 18.72 -2.39
N PRO A 237 10.26 19.82 -1.68
CA PRO A 237 11.39 20.67 -2.03
C PRO A 237 12.71 19.96 -1.73
N ASP A 238 13.74 20.34 -2.48
CA ASP A 238 15.13 20.09 -2.14
C ASP A 238 15.46 20.73 -0.78
N ARG A 239 16.32 20.07 -0.01
CA ARG A 239 16.83 20.56 1.28
C ARG A 239 18.31 20.88 1.15
N GLU A 240 18.68 22.11 1.50
CA GLU A 240 20.08 22.58 1.45
C GLU A 240 20.73 22.36 0.07
N GLY A 241 19.95 22.52 -1.01
CA GLY A 241 20.41 22.34 -2.38
C GLY A 241 20.57 20.88 -2.83
N SER A 242 20.11 19.92 -2.02
CA SER A 242 20.09 18.50 -2.36
C SER A 242 18.66 17.98 -2.43
N PRO A 243 18.33 17.05 -3.35
CA PRO A 243 17.00 16.50 -3.42
C PRO A 243 16.55 15.82 -2.13
N PHE A 244 15.29 16.06 -1.72
CA PHE A 244 14.69 15.30 -0.62
C PHE A 244 14.41 13.87 -1.08
N VAL A 245 15.15 12.90 -0.52
CA VAL A 245 15.08 11.49 -0.89
C VAL A 245 14.43 10.70 0.23
N VAL A 246 13.46 9.84 -0.14
CA VAL A 246 12.83 8.89 0.77
C VAL A 246 13.40 7.50 0.50
N ASP A 247 14.36 7.09 1.33
CA ASP A 247 15.14 5.85 1.22
C ASP A 247 14.64 4.71 2.12
N VAL A 248 13.66 4.99 2.97
CA VAL A 248 13.01 3.99 3.82
C VAL A 248 11.68 3.56 3.19
N PRO A 249 11.47 2.25 2.96
CA PRO A 249 10.18 1.71 2.51
C PRO A 249 9.09 1.94 3.55
N ALA A 250 7.85 2.08 3.07
CA ALA A 250 6.69 2.10 3.94
C ALA A 250 5.53 1.37 3.23
N PRO A 251 4.78 0.50 3.93
CA PRO A 251 3.62 -0.16 3.36
C PRO A 251 2.54 0.86 3.04
N GLU A 252 1.69 0.56 2.06
CA GLU A 252 0.51 1.38 1.82
C GLU A 252 -0.53 1.15 2.92
N ASN A 253 -0.96 2.24 3.56
CA ASN A 253 -1.87 2.22 4.70
C ASN A 253 -2.78 3.45 4.78
N VAL A 254 -2.82 4.27 3.73
CA VAL A 254 -3.67 5.46 3.67
C VAL A 254 -5.12 5.06 3.40
N ALA A 255 -6.02 5.42 4.30
CA ALA A 255 -7.47 5.25 4.14
C ALA A 255 -8.26 6.53 4.42
N THR A 256 -7.66 7.52 5.07
CA THR A 256 -8.30 8.79 5.47
C THR A 256 -7.46 9.99 5.05
N VAL A 257 -8.06 11.19 5.03
CA VAL A 257 -7.32 12.44 4.78
C VAL A 257 -6.22 12.66 5.83
N GLU A 258 -6.47 12.27 7.09
CA GLU A 258 -5.44 12.32 8.14
C GLU A 258 -4.24 11.39 7.83
N ASP A 259 -4.50 10.16 7.35
CA ASP A 259 -3.43 9.26 6.90
C ASP A 259 -2.66 9.85 5.72
N LEU A 260 -3.37 10.48 4.77
CA LEU A 260 -2.77 11.12 3.61
C LEU A 260 -1.85 12.29 4.02
N LEU A 261 -2.26 13.10 5.01
CA LEU A 261 -1.44 14.17 5.55
C LEU A 261 -0.22 13.64 6.33
N ARG A 262 -0.37 12.52 7.07
CA ARG A 262 0.78 11.82 7.67
C ARG A 262 1.73 11.30 6.60
N ARG A 263 1.20 10.76 5.50
CA ARG A 263 1.99 10.30 4.36
C ARG A 263 2.73 11.45 3.68
N ALA A 264 2.07 12.60 3.52
CA ALA A 264 2.70 13.81 2.98
C ALA A 264 3.83 14.34 3.88
N GLU A 265 3.69 14.23 5.20
CA GLU A 265 4.77 14.57 6.15
C GLU A 265 5.98 13.68 5.94
N TRP A 266 5.76 12.36 5.85
CA TRP A 266 6.81 11.39 5.54
C TRP A 266 7.50 11.68 4.21
N PHE A 267 6.73 12.06 3.20
CA PHE A 267 7.26 12.46 1.89
C PHE A 267 7.83 13.87 1.86
N GLY A 268 7.80 14.63 2.95
CA GLY A 268 8.40 15.97 3.05
C GLY A 268 7.60 17.09 2.37
N CYS A 269 6.33 16.85 2.02
CA CYS A 269 5.50 17.78 1.26
C CYS A 269 4.15 18.13 1.94
N ARG A 270 4.00 17.86 3.25
CA ARG A 270 2.77 18.15 4.01
C ARG A 270 2.27 19.57 3.83
N ALA A 271 3.12 20.57 4.05
CA ALA A 271 2.71 21.97 4.03
C ALA A 271 2.09 22.39 2.68
N ALA A 272 2.67 21.91 1.57
CA ALA A 272 2.17 22.17 0.22
C ALA A 272 0.79 21.53 -0.01
N LEU A 273 0.62 20.28 0.42
CA LEU A 273 -0.66 19.57 0.31
C LEU A 273 -1.74 20.19 1.22
N GLU A 274 -1.42 20.41 2.49
CA GLU A 274 -2.35 20.91 3.51
C GLU A 274 -2.89 22.30 3.15
N SER A 275 -2.04 23.18 2.62
CA SER A 275 -2.43 24.48 2.10
C SER A 275 -3.46 24.37 0.96
N LYS A 276 -3.22 23.48 -0.02
CA LYS A 276 -4.13 23.29 -1.15
C LYS A 276 -5.43 22.58 -0.78
N LEU A 277 -5.39 21.58 0.10
CA LEU A 277 -6.59 20.94 0.63
C LEU A 277 -7.43 21.95 1.44
N GLY A 278 -6.80 22.81 2.23
CA GLY A 278 -7.49 23.89 2.92
C GLY A 278 -8.18 24.87 1.96
N TYR A 279 -7.52 25.24 0.87
CA TYR A 279 -8.14 26.08 -0.16
C TYR A 279 -9.31 25.38 -0.85
N VAL A 280 -9.20 24.08 -1.18
CA VAL A 280 -10.34 23.29 -1.70
C VAL A 280 -11.50 23.27 -0.71
N GLY A 281 -11.24 23.03 0.58
CA GLY A 281 -12.26 23.04 1.62
C GLY A 281 -13.01 24.37 1.72
N MET A 282 -12.28 25.48 1.62
CA MET A 282 -12.87 26.83 1.58
C MET A 282 -13.77 27.00 0.34
N LEU A 283 -13.30 26.64 -0.86
CA LEU A 283 -14.08 26.77 -2.09
C LEU A 283 -15.31 25.85 -2.14
N LEU A 284 -15.24 24.67 -1.51
CA LEU A 284 -16.40 23.78 -1.32
C LEU A 284 -17.46 24.45 -0.44
N ALA A 285 -17.05 25.08 0.67
CA ALA A 285 -17.95 25.79 1.57
C ALA A 285 -18.60 27.02 0.93
N GLU A 286 -17.86 27.72 0.05
CA GLU A 286 -18.36 28.85 -0.74
C GLU A 286 -19.23 28.42 -1.95
N GLY A 287 -19.20 27.14 -2.33
CA GLY A 287 -19.94 26.60 -3.48
C GLY A 287 -19.32 26.95 -4.84
N THR A 288 -18.09 27.48 -4.86
CA THR A 288 -17.34 27.82 -6.09
C THR A 288 -16.59 26.62 -6.66
N PHE A 289 -16.32 25.61 -5.82
CA PHE A 289 -15.81 24.31 -6.24
C PHE A 289 -16.89 23.24 -6.06
N ARG A 290 -17.23 22.52 -7.12
CA ARG A 290 -18.20 21.42 -7.05
C ARG A 290 -17.53 20.18 -6.46
N ALA A 291 -18.16 19.60 -5.44
CA ALA A 291 -17.77 18.32 -4.86
C ALA A 291 -17.74 17.20 -5.92
N GLY A 292 -16.72 16.34 -5.84
CA GLY A 292 -16.42 15.27 -6.81
C GLY A 292 -15.03 14.67 -6.55
N PRO A 293 -14.54 13.80 -7.46
CA PRO A 293 -13.23 13.17 -7.30
C PRO A 293 -12.09 14.20 -7.37
N LEU A 294 -11.22 14.18 -6.37
CA LEU A 294 -9.98 14.94 -6.31
C LEU A 294 -8.79 13.99 -6.20
N PRO A 295 -8.09 13.70 -7.32
CA PRO A 295 -6.86 12.94 -7.26
C PRO A 295 -5.75 13.75 -6.57
N VAL A 296 -4.98 13.08 -5.74
CA VAL A 296 -3.75 13.58 -5.11
C VAL A 296 -2.62 12.64 -5.49
N VAL A 297 -1.60 13.14 -6.16
CA VAL A 297 -0.47 12.36 -6.68
C VAL A 297 0.81 12.87 -6.05
N PHE A 298 1.46 12.06 -5.20
CA PHE A 298 2.81 12.40 -4.75
C PHE A 298 3.85 11.94 -5.77
N LEU A 299 4.84 12.81 -6.00
CA LEU A 299 6.05 12.51 -6.73
C LEU A 299 7.19 12.36 -5.72
N VAL A 300 7.55 11.11 -5.44
CA VAL A 300 8.46 10.76 -4.34
C VAL A 300 9.80 10.34 -4.92
N ARG A 301 10.86 11.07 -4.58
CA ARG A 301 12.21 10.72 -5.03
C ARG A 301 12.79 9.61 -4.17
N ARG A 302 13.25 8.56 -4.83
CA ARG A 302 13.85 7.35 -4.26
C ARG A 302 15.38 7.37 -4.40
N PRO A 303 16.13 6.61 -3.58
CA PRO A 303 17.59 6.63 -3.58
C PRO A 303 18.22 6.12 -4.88
N PHE A 304 17.48 5.34 -5.68
CA PHE A 304 17.91 4.83 -6.97
C PHE A 304 16.69 4.64 -7.90
N ASN A 305 16.94 4.35 -9.17
CA ASN A 305 15.90 4.18 -10.18
C ASN A 305 14.90 3.09 -9.80
N LEU A 306 13.63 3.28 -10.11
CA LEU A 306 12.60 2.29 -9.87
C LEU A 306 12.84 1.05 -10.75
N ILE A 307 12.46 -0.13 -10.25
CA ILE A 307 12.51 -1.35 -11.07
C ILE A 307 11.66 -1.14 -12.34
N GLY A 308 12.25 -1.43 -13.50
CA GLY A 308 11.58 -1.28 -14.79
C GLY A 308 11.48 0.17 -15.30
N SER A 309 12.10 1.15 -14.64
CA SER A 309 12.13 2.55 -15.06
C SER A 309 13.55 3.13 -15.07
N GLN A 310 13.76 4.22 -15.82
CA GLN A 310 14.98 5.03 -15.76
C GLN A 310 14.86 6.21 -14.79
N SER A 311 13.70 6.40 -14.15
CA SER A 311 13.48 7.46 -13.18
C SER A 311 13.59 6.93 -11.75
N SER A 312 14.06 7.78 -10.84
CA SER A 312 13.99 7.56 -9.38
C SER A 312 12.74 8.18 -8.73
N ILE A 313 11.82 8.75 -9.52
CA ILE A 313 10.62 9.39 -9.01
C ILE A 313 9.45 8.41 -9.08
N GLU A 314 9.03 7.92 -7.91
CA GLU A 314 7.84 7.10 -7.73
C GLU A 314 6.57 7.97 -7.77
N ILE A 315 5.59 7.54 -8.56
CA ILE A 315 4.28 8.16 -8.65
C ILE A 315 3.35 7.43 -7.67
N CYS A 316 2.84 8.16 -6.68
CA CYS A 316 2.02 7.62 -5.60
C CYS A 316 0.63 8.28 -5.61
N PRO A 317 -0.35 7.70 -6.33
CA PRO A 317 -1.67 8.31 -6.49
C PRO A 317 -2.68 7.87 -5.42
N TYR A 318 -3.55 8.81 -5.07
CA TYR A 318 -4.68 8.67 -4.15
C TYR A 318 -5.88 9.41 -4.73
N LEU A 319 -7.08 9.01 -4.31
CA LEU A 319 -8.32 9.65 -4.72
C LEU A 319 -9.20 9.97 -3.53
N LEU A 320 -9.52 11.25 -3.38
CA LEU A 320 -10.53 11.73 -2.44
C LEU A 320 -11.85 11.81 -3.19
N ASP A 321 -12.91 11.26 -2.62
CA ASP A 321 -14.28 11.47 -3.10
C ASP A 321 -14.91 12.59 -2.29
N LEU A 322 -14.75 13.83 -2.75
CA LEU A 322 -15.18 15.00 -1.99
C LEU A 322 -16.71 15.03 -1.90
N ARG A 323 -17.22 15.19 -0.69
CA ARG A 323 -18.63 15.41 -0.40
C ARG A 323 -18.87 16.88 -0.05
N PRO A 324 -20.10 17.39 -0.26
CA PRO A 324 -20.45 18.72 0.23
C PRO A 324 -20.21 18.84 1.74
N ASN A 325 -19.56 19.93 2.15
CA ASN A 325 -19.18 20.21 3.55
C ASN A 325 -18.17 19.22 4.16
N ASP A 326 -17.41 18.49 3.35
CA ASP A 326 -16.30 17.69 3.86
C ASP A 326 -15.28 18.58 4.59
N ASP A 327 -14.93 18.14 5.79
CA ASP A 327 -14.02 18.87 6.67
C ASP A 327 -12.59 18.36 6.49
N LEU A 328 -12.06 18.61 5.30
CA LEU A 328 -10.71 18.22 4.89
C LEU A 328 -9.64 18.78 5.85
N LEU A 329 -9.88 19.96 6.43
CA LEU A 329 -8.98 20.64 7.36
C LEU A 329 -8.80 19.89 8.67
N HIS A 330 -9.83 19.18 9.13
CA HIS A 330 -9.75 18.33 10.33
C HIS A 330 -9.45 16.86 9.99
N GLY A 331 -8.90 16.59 8.80
CA GLY A 331 -8.50 15.26 8.36
C GLY A 331 -9.66 14.30 8.10
N ARG A 332 -10.89 14.81 7.93
CA ARG A 332 -12.07 14.00 7.66
C ARG A 332 -12.25 13.80 6.16
N GLY A 333 -12.53 12.55 5.77
CA GLY A 333 -12.81 12.14 4.40
C GLY A 333 -12.13 10.82 4.07
N ASP A 334 -12.80 10.02 3.24
CA ASP A 334 -12.32 8.72 2.80
C ASP A 334 -11.30 8.91 1.66
N VAL A 335 -10.17 8.20 1.74
CA VAL A 335 -9.13 8.21 0.69
C VAL A 335 -9.02 6.81 0.12
N ARG A 336 -9.10 6.71 -1.20
CA ARG A 336 -8.94 5.46 -1.93
C ARG A 336 -7.61 5.43 -2.66
N LEU A 337 -7.05 4.23 -2.80
CA LEU A 337 -5.85 3.99 -3.58
C LEU A 337 -6.20 3.93 -5.07
N CYS A 338 -5.25 4.32 -5.91
CA CYS A 338 -5.42 4.24 -7.35
C CYS A 338 -4.25 3.54 -8.03
N GLY A 339 -4.54 2.93 -9.18
CA GLY A 339 -3.55 2.46 -10.12
C GLY A 339 -3.16 3.57 -11.08
N VAL A 340 -1.96 3.51 -11.63
CA VAL A 340 -1.55 4.35 -12.76
C VAL A 340 -1.66 3.51 -14.03
N ARG A 341 -2.22 4.09 -15.08
CA ARG A 341 -2.17 3.57 -16.43
C ARG A 341 -1.68 4.64 -17.40
N ASP A 342 -0.90 4.19 -18.37
CA ASP A 342 -0.37 5.05 -19.42
C ASP A 342 -1.41 5.27 -20.55
N ASP A 343 -2.42 4.39 -20.64
CA ASP A 343 -3.51 4.48 -21.62
C ASP A 343 -4.88 4.07 -21.07
N VAL A 344 -5.93 4.40 -21.84
CA VAL A 344 -7.29 3.89 -21.66
C VAL A 344 -7.48 2.69 -22.58
N SER A 345 -7.03 1.52 -22.15
CA SER A 345 -7.25 0.24 -22.85
C SER A 345 -8.68 -0.29 -22.76
#